data_AF-A0A735TK47-F1
#
_entry.id   AF-A0A735TK47-F1
#
_cell.length_a   1.000
_cell.length_b   1.000
_cell.length_c   1.000
_cell.angle_alpha   90.00
_cell.angle_beta   90.00
_cell.angle_gamma   90.00
#
_symmetry.space_group_name_H-M   'P 1'
#
loop_
_entity.id
_entity.type
_entity.pdbx_description
1 polymer ?
#
loop_
_entity_poly.entity_id
_entity_poly.type
_entity_poly.pdbx_seq_one_letter_code
_entity_poly.pdbx_strand_id
1 'polypeptide(L)'
;MDKYFDQSGIEIDNAKIQCIDSVKGTGEYIYRVTCNKCKGRGERKHFYRSRCMACNGTGYSLVTTRTCYTLSALYRTYPEAARKISAAQAVVRQRAVQSKTSAFNLWCKSNQELVDAITQQDGENSFLNSLKSTLSRKYPLSDKQLTVAARILGI
;
A
#
# COMPACT_ATOMS: atom_id res chain seq x y z
N MET A 1 -9.66 8.20 5.00
CA MET A 1 -10.66 7.85 3.98
C MET A 1 -10.47 6.39 3.62
N ASP A 2 -11.55 5.63 3.60
CA ASP A 2 -11.51 4.23 3.22
C ASP A 2 -11.20 4.07 1.73
N LYS A 3 -10.56 2.95 1.38
CA LYS A 3 -10.28 2.59 -0.01
C LYS A 3 -11.48 1.83 -0.58
N TYR A 4 -11.88 2.18 -1.80
CA TYR A 4 -12.93 1.52 -2.55
C TYR A 4 -12.37 0.78 -3.76
N PHE A 5 -13.01 -0.34 -4.08
CA PHE A 5 -12.62 -1.24 -5.15
C PHE A 5 -13.82 -1.56 -6.02
N ASP A 6 -13.60 -1.70 -7.32
CA ASP A 6 -14.58 -2.28 -8.24
C ASP A 6 -14.78 -3.78 -7.94
N GLN A 7 -15.83 -4.39 -8.46
CA GLN A 7 -16.09 -5.83 -8.37
C GLN A 7 -14.93 -6.69 -8.89
N SER A 8 -14.13 -6.15 -9.82
CA SER A 8 -12.94 -6.79 -10.37
C SER A 8 -11.71 -6.73 -9.45
N GLY A 9 -11.79 -5.95 -8.35
CA GLY A 9 -10.70 -5.71 -7.40
C GLY A 9 -9.79 -4.53 -7.77
N ILE A 10 -10.15 -3.73 -8.77
CA ILE A 10 -9.40 -2.52 -9.16
C ILE A 10 -9.71 -1.40 -8.16
N GLU A 11 -8.67 -0.76 -7.61
CA GLU A 11 -8.82 0.40 -6.72
C GLU A 11 -9.39 1.61 -7.49
N ILE A 12 -10.41 2.24 -6.93
CA ILE A 12 -11.05 3.43 -7.49
C ILE A 12 -10.59 4.66 -6.71
N ASP A 13 -10.16 5.68 -7.45
CA ASP A 13 -9.79 6.97 -6.88
C ASP A 13 -11.00 7.60 -6.18
N ASN A 14 -10.83 7.98 -4.92
CA ASN A 14 -11.87 8.59 -4.08
C ASN A 14 -12.51 9.83 -4.73
N ALA A 15 -11.76 10.59 -5.53
CA ALA A 15 -12.29 11.75 -6.24
C ALA A 15 -13.37 11.40 -7.29
N LYS A 16 -13.46 10.13 -7.71
CA LYS A 16 -14.41 9.65 -8.72
C LYS A 16 -15.66 9.01 -8.11
N ILE A 17 -15.69 8.85 -6.78
CA ILE A 17 -16.74 8.14 -6.07
C ILE A 17 -17.83 9.14 -5.65
N GLN A 18 -19.06 8.74 -5.87
CA GLN A 18 -20.28 9.47 -5.57
C GLN A 18 -21.20 8.54 -4.76
N CYS A 19 -22.24 9.10 -4.14
CA CYS A 19 -23.30 8.33 -3.46
C CYS A 19 -22.76 7.29 -2.45
N ILE A 20 -21.89 7.72 -1.54
CA ILE A 20 -21.26 6.81 -0.57
C ILE A 20 -22.28 6.42 0.52
N ASP A 21 -22.55 5.12 0.64
CA ASP A 21 -23.22 4.51 1.78
C ASP A 21 -22.15 3.92 2.72
N SER A 22 -21.83 4.68 3.77
CA SER A 22 -20.80 4.30 4.76
C SER A 22 -21.20 3.08 5.60
N VAL A 23 -22.50 2.84 5.78
CA VAL A 23 -23.01 1.72 6.59
C VAL A 23 -22.84 0.40 5.84
N LYS A 24 -23.18 0.39 4.55
CA LYS A 24 -22.99 -0.78 3.68
C LYS A 24 -21.57 -0.89 3.15
N GLY A 25 -20.78 0.18 3.25
CA GLY A 25 -19.44 0.26 2.70
C GLY A 25 -19.46 0.21 1.17
N THR A 26 -20.45 0.85 0.54
CA THR A 26 -20.62 0.91 -0.91
C THR A 26 -20.57 2.35 -1.40
N GLY A 27 -20.22 2.54 -2.66
CA GLY A 27 -20.32 3.83 -3.34
C GLY A 27 -20.56 3.60 -4.83
N GLU A 28 -20.74 4.67 -5.58
CA GLU A 28 -20.94 4.61 -7.01
C GLU A 28 -19.83 5.38 -7.72
N TYR A 29 -19.43 4.92 -8.91
CA TYR A 29 -18.47 5.65 -9.71
C TYR A 29 -18.81 5.54 -11.19
N ILE A 30 -18.38 6.54 -11.96
CA ILE A 30 -18.54 6.54 -13.40
C ILE A 30 -17.50 5.60 -14.01
N TYR A 31 -17.95 4.45 -14.47
CA TYR A 31 -17.14 3.50 -15.22
C TYR A 31 -17.26 3.76 -16.72
N ARG A 32 -16.11 3.82 -17.40
CA ARG A 32 -16.05 3.90 -18.86
C ARG A 32 -15.47 2.62 -19.43
N VAL A 33 -16.27 1.91 -20.21
CA VAL A 33 -15.76 0.85 -21.09
C VAL A 33 -14.87 1.51 -22.15
N THR A 34 -13.70 0.95 -22.39
CA THR A 34 -12.79 1.36 -23.47
C THR A 34 -12.67 0.25 -24.50
N CYS A 35 -12.27 0.60 -25.73
CA CYS A 35 -12.13 -0.41 -26.78
C CYS A 35 -11.04 -1.44 -26.43
N ASN A 36 -11.33 -2.71 -26.68
CA ASN A 36 -10.41 -3.81 -26.38
C ASN A 36 -9.09 -3.76 -27.16
N LYS A 37 -9.11 -3.23 -28.40
CA LYS A 37 -7.93 -3.17 -29.29
C LYS A 37 -7.08 -1.92 -29.07
N CYS A 38 -7.71 -0.73 -29.08
CA CYS A 38 -7.01 0.56 -29.07
C CYS A 38 -6.99 1.23 -27.68
N LYS A 39 -7.76 0.73 -26.70
CA LYS A 39 -8.11 1.42 -25.43
C LYS A 39 -8.69 2.84 -25.59
N GLY A 40 -8.96 3.24 -26.83
CA GLY A 40 -9.52 4.54 -27.19
C GLY A 40 -11.03 4.63 -26.99
N ARG A 41 -11.55 5.83 -27.26
CA ARG A 41 -12.97 6.16 -27.19
C ARG A 41 -13.67 5.65 -28.45
N GLY A 42 -14.81 5.00 -28.28
CA GLY A 42 -15.70 4.56 -29.36
C GLY A 42 -17.06 5.22 -29.25
N GLU A 43 -17.73 5.41 -30.39
CA GLU A 43 -19.09 5.93 -30.45
C GLU A 43 -20.08 4.76 -30.33
N ARG A 44 -21.07 4.89 -29.44
CA ARG A 44 -22.17 3.94 -29.34
C ARG A 44 -23.24 4.32 -30.36
N LYS A 45 -23.48 3.46 -31.34
CA LYS A 45 -24.63 3.60 -32.26
C LYS A 45 -25.75 2.67 -31.80
N HIS A 46 -26.98 3.16 -31.79
CA HIS A 46 -28.16 2.40 -31.34
C HIS A 46 -28.54 1.27 -32.32
N PHE A 47 -28.40 1.52 -33.62
CA PHE A 47 -28.85 0.59 -34.67
C PHE A 47 -27.70 -0.14 -35.40
N TYR A 48 -26.45 0.29 -35.21
CA TYR A 48 -25.29 -0.24 -35.92
C TYR A 48 -24.19 -0.72 -34.97
N ARG A 49 -23.28 -1.55 -35.49
CA ARG A 49 -22.10 -2.00 -34.73
C ARG A 49 -21.30 -0.79 -34.25
N SER A 50 -21.10 -0.70 -32.93
CA SER A 50 -20.28 0.35 -32.32
C SER A 50 -18.81 0.17 -32.66
N ARG A 51 -18.11 1.25 -33.00
CA ARG A 51 -16.70 1.24 -33.47
C ARG A 51 -15.82 2.15 -32.60
N CYS A 52 -14.55 1.75 -32.40
CA CYS A 52 -13.53 2.63 -31.80
C CYS A 52 -13.25 3.77 -32.78
N MET A 53 -13.31 5.03 -32.33
CA MET A 53 -12.98 6.18 -33.19
C MET A 53 -11.49 6.22 -33.56
N ALA A 54 -10.62 5.65 -32.72
CA ALA A 54 -9.18 5.66 -32.95
C ALA A 54 -8.68 4.55 -33.90
N CYS A 55 -9.31 3.36 -33.92
CA CYS A 55 -8.82 2.23 -34.71
C CYS A 55 -9.85 1.58 -35.64
N ASN A 56 -11.08 2.12 -35.67
CA ASN A 56 -12.23 1.60 -36.43
C ASN A 56 -12.58 0.11 -36.17
N GLY A 57 -11.91 -0.53 -35.22
CA GLY A 57 -12.18 -1.89 -34.80
C GLY A 57 -13.42 -2.01 -33.91
N THR A 58 -13.78 -3.25 -33.59
CA THR A 58 -14.87 -3.55 -32.65
C THR A 58 -14.53 -3.05 -31.25
N GLY A 59 -15.31 -2.11 -30.74
CA GLY A 59 -15.14 -1.56 -29.40
C GLY A 59 -15.98 -0.30 -29.23
N TYR A 60 -16.58 -0.14 -28.07
CA TYR A 60 -17.52 0.94 -27.78
C TYR A 60 -17.11 1.65 -26.49
N SER A 61 -17.33 2.97 -26.43
CA SER A 61 -17.29 3.67 -25.15
C SER A 61 -18.70 3.73 -24.59
N LEU A 62 -18.91 3.02 -23.49
CA LEU A 62 -20.13 3.13 -22.69
C LEU A 62 -19.75 3.73 -21.35
N VAL A 63 -20.44 4.80 -20.99
CA VAL A 63 -20.39 5.39 -19.66
C VAL A 63 -21.52 4.74 -18.87
N THR A 64 -21.18 4.05 -17.80
CA THR A 64 -22.14 3.44 -16.88
C THR A 64 -21.76 3.81 -15.46
N THR A 65 -22.74 4.02 -14.60
CA THR A 65 -22.52 4.03 -13.16
C THR A 65 -22.32 2.59 -12.70
N ARG A 66 -21.27 2.33 -11.91
CA ARG A 66 -21.02 1.05 -11.26
C ARG A 66 -20.85 1.23 -9.77
N THR A 67 -21.19 0.19 -9.02
CA THR A 67 -20.97 0.15 -7.57
C THR A 67 -19.52 -0.23 -7.27
N CYS A 68 -18.89 0.53 -6.39
CA CYS A 68 -17.63 0.19 -5.76
C CYS A 68 -17.85 -0.16 -4.28
N TYR A 69 -16.93 -0.92 -3.72
CA TYR A 69 -17.05 -1.54 -2.41
C TYR A 69 -15.79 -1.26 -1.58
N THR A 70 -15.98 -0.98 -0.30
CA THR A 70 -14.90 -1.14 0.68
C THR A 70 -14.43 -2.59 0.70
N LEU A 71 -13.20 -2.85 1.17
CA LEU A 71 -12.67 -4.22 1.19
C LEU A 71 -13.57 -5.18 2.00
N SER A 72 -14.14 -4.72 3.12
CA SER A 72 -15.06 -5.49 3.96
C SER A 72 -16.37 -5.82 3.25
N ALA A 73 -16.96 -4.86 2.53
CA ALA A 73 -18.14 -5.10 1.71
C ALA A 73 -17.84 -6.04 0.53
N LEU A 74 -16.68 -5.87 -0.11
CA LEU A 74 -16.23 -6.72 -1.22
C LEU A 74 -16.05 -8.18 -0.78
N TYR A 75 -15.61 -8.44 0.45
CA TYR A 75 -15.55 -9.80 1.01
C TYR A 75 -16.91 -10.50 1.06
N ARG A 76 -18.00 -9.74 1.25
CA ARG A 76 -19.36 -10.27 1.31
C ARG A 76 -19.92 -10.56 -0.08
N THR A 77 -19.63 -9.69 -1.06
CA THR A 77 -20.24 -9.76 -2.39
C THR A 77 -19.36 -10.47 -3.43
N TYR A 78 -18.04 -10.24 -3.40
CA TYR A 78 -17.05 -10.76 -4.35
C TYR A 78 -15.78 -11.28 -3.63
N PRO A 79 -15.90 -12.40 -2.89
CA PRO A 79 -14.84 -12.87 -1.99
C PRO A 79 -13.51 -13.18 -2.69
N GLU A 80 -13.54 -13.67 -3.93
CA GLU A 80 -12.32 -13.96 -4.68
C GLU A 80 -11.50 -12.71 -5.01
N ALA A 81 -12.18 -11.63 -5.42
CA ALA A 81 -11.52 -10.34 -5.68
C ALA A 81 -10.93 -9.76 -4.40
N ALA A 82 -11.67 -9.83 -3.29
CA ALA A 82 -11.21 -9.35 -1.98
C ALA A 82 -9.98 -10.14 -1.47
N ARG A 83 -9.94 -11.47 -1.67
CA ARG A 83 -8.78 -12.29 -1.33
C ARG A 83 -7.54 -11.91 -2.14
N LYS A 84 -7.68 -11.68 -3.45
CA LYS A 84 -6.57 -11.24 -4.31
C LYS A 84 -6.00 -9.89 -3.85
N ILE A 85 -6.87 -8.93 -3.53
CA ILE A 85 -6.45 -7.63 -3.00
C ILE A 85 -5.70 -7.79 -1.68
N SER A 86 -6.26 -8.58 -0.75
CA SER A 86 -5.65 -8.77 0.56
C SER A 86 -4.30 -9.48 0.49
N ALA A 87 -4.16 -10.47 -0.40
CA ALA A 87 -2.88 -11.10 -0.67
C ALA A 87 -1.86 -10.10 -1.25
N ALA A 88 -2.26 -9.27 -2.21
CA ALA A 88 -1.40 -8.23 -2.77
C ALA A 88 -0.96 -7.20 -1.70
N GLN A 89 -1.88 -6.78 -0.83
CA GLN A 89 -1.57 -5.88 0.28
C GLN A 89 -0.61 -6.54 1.29
N ALA A 90 -0.76 -7.83 1.57
CA ALA A 90 0.15 -8.57 2.44
C ALA A 90 1.58 -8.62 1.88
N VAL A 91 1.73 -8.87 0.58
CA VAL A 91 3.05 -8.86 -0.09
C VAL A 91 3.71 -7.49 -0.02
N VAL A 92 2.96 -6.40 -0.25
CA VAL A 92 3.48 -5.04 -0.12
C VAL A 92 3.93 -4.74 1.31
N ARG A 93 3.14 -5.14 2.31
CA ARG A 93 3.51 -5.00 3.74
C ARG A 93 4.77 -5.79 4.05
N GLN A 94 4.87 -7.04 3.59
CA GLN A 94 6.07 -7.86 3.78
C GLN A 94 7.31 -7.21 3.14
N ARG A 95 7.21 -6.71 1.90
CA ARG A 95 8.31 -5.99 1.24
C ARG A 95 8.71 -4.73 2.00
N ALA A 96 7.76 -3.97 2.53
CA ALA A 96 8.06 -2.79 3.35
C ALA A 96 8.77 -3.17 4.65
N VAL A 97 8.37 -4.25 5.31
CA VAL A 97 9.05 -4.77 6.52
C VAL A 97 10.46 -5.27 6.18
N GLN A 98 10.63 -5.99 5.07
CA GLN A 98 11.93 -6.45 4.60
C GLN A 98 12.85 -5.27 4.29
N SER A 99 12.36 -4.24 3.60
CA SER A 99 13.11 -3.01 3.31
C SER A 99 13.52 -2.25 4.58
N LYS A 100 12.63 -2.13 5.58
CA LYS A 100 12.98 -1.55 6.87
C LYS A 100 14.05 -2.38 7.59
N THR A 101 13.92 -3.70 7.54
CA THR A 101 14.90 -4.62 8.15
C THR A 101 16.24 -4.53 7.44
N SER A 102 16.28 -4.42 6.12
CA SER A 102 17.53 -4.28 5.36
C SER A 102 18.21 -2.94 5.62
N ALA A 103 17.44 -1.85 5.70
CA ALA A 103 17.97 -0.53 6.08
C ALA A 103 18.55 -0.52 7.50
N PHE A 104 17.85 -1.14 8.46
CA PHE A 104 18.35 -1.30 9.83
C PHE A 104 19.63 -2.14 9.87
N ASN A 105 19.66 -3.28 9.17
CA ASN A 105 20.85 -4.13 9.10
C ASN A 105 22.05 -3.41 8.47
N LEU A 106 21.83 -2.57 7.45
CA LEU A 106 22.88 -1.77 6.84
C LEU A 106 23.40 -0.71 7.83
N TRP A 107 22.49 -0.03 8.54
CA TRP A 107 22.83 0.93 9.57
C TRP A 107 23.63 0.29 10.73
N CYS A 108 23.25 -0.91 11.18
CA CYS A 108 23.99 -1.64 12.21
C CYS A 108 25.41 -1.95 11.76
N LYS A 109 25.62 -2.38 10.51
CA LYS A 109 26.97 -2.65 9.97
C LYS A 109 27.85 -1.40 9.98
N SER A 110 27.30 -0.23 9.68
CA SER A 110 28.04 1.03 9.72
C SER A 110 28.36 1.51 11.15
N ASN A 111 27.64 1.02 12.16
CA ASN A 111 27.80 1.41 13.56
C ASN A 111 28.14 0.21 14.45
N GLN A 112 28.76 -0.83 13.87
CA GLN A 112 28.87 -2.16 14.47
C GLN A 112 29.55 -2.12 15.84
N GLU A 113 30.69 -1.43 15.93
CA GLU A 113 31.47 -1.27 17.17
C GLU A 113 30.62 -0.69 18.31
N LEU A 114 29.90 0.39 18.03
CA LEU A 114 29.08 1.07 19.03
C LEU A 114 27.84 0.24 19.40
N VAL A 115 27.22 -0.43 18.43
CA VAL A 115 26.07 -1.31 18.65
C VAL A 115 26.46 -2.51 19.51
N ASP A 116 27.61 -3.13 19.24
CA ASP A 116 28.13 -4.25 20.03
C ASP A 116 28.45 -3.81 21.46
N ALA A 117 29.13 -2.68 21.63
CA ALA A 117 29.43 -2.11 22.94
C ALA A 117 28.15 -1.78 23.74
N ILE A 118 27.14 -1.16 23.11
CA ILE A 118 25.84 -0.92 23.73
C ILE A 118 25.20 -2.25 24.14
N THR A 119 25.26 -3.29 23.30
CA THR A 119 24.57 -4.57 23.53
C THR A 119 25.24 -5.42 24.61
N GLN A 120 26.57 -5.36 24.70
CA GLN A 120 27.38 -6.11 25.68
C GLN A 120 27.43 -5.47 27.07
N GLN A 121 27.04 -4.20 27.22
CA GLN A 121 27.14 -3.48 28.50
C GLN A 121 26.20 -4.08 29.57
N ASP A 122 26.70 -4.37 30.78
CA ASP A 122 25.85 -4.92 31.85
C ASP A 122 24.98 -3.83 32.50
N GLY A 123 23.73 -4.17 32.81
CA GLY A 123 22.55 -3.28 32.90
C GLY A 123 22.51 -2.18 33.97
N GLU A 124 23.65 -1.64 34.41
CA GLU A 124 23.73 -0.55 35.39
C GLU A 124 23.31 0.82 34.82
N ASN A 125 23.40 1.03 33.50
CA ASN A 125 23.07 2.32 32.87
C ASN A 125 21.67 2.32 32.24
N SER A 126 20.74 3.10 32.82
CA SER A 126 19.34 3.20 32.36
C SER A 126 19.19 3.74 30.94
N PHE A 127 20.08 4.64 30.50
CA PHE A 127 20.08 5.16 29.13
C PHE A 127 20.51 4.09 28.13
N LEU A 128 21.60 3.37 28.39
CA LEU A 128 22.05 2.27 27.52
C LEU A 128 21.02 1.14 27.45
N ASN A 129 20.35 0.81 28.56
CA ASN A 129 19.24 -0.14 28.56
C ASN A 129 18.07 0.31 27.66
N SER A 130 17.75 1.62 27.64
CA SER A 130 16.76 2.17 26.70
C SER A 130 17.21 2.05 25.24
N LEU A 131 18.50 2.25 24.96
CA LEU A 131 19.04 2.07 23.61
C LEU A 131 19.01 0.59 23.18
N LYS A 132 19.36 -0.35 24.06
CA LYS A 132 19.20 -1.80 23.81
C LYS A 132 17.76 -2.16 23.46
N SER A 133 16.80 -1.62 24.20
CA SER A 133 15.37 -1.83 23.92
C SER A 133 14.94 -1.26 22.55
N THR A 134 15.58 -0.17 22.12
CA THR A 134 15.33 0.45 20.81
C THR A 134 15.93 -0.40 19.68
N LEU A 135 17.15 -0.90 19.86
CA LEU A 135 17.85 -1.78 18.93
C LEU A 135 17.15 -3.14 18.77
N SER A 136 16.64 -3.74 19.86
CA SER A 136 15.90 -5.01 19.81
C SER A 136 14.59 -4.90 19.01
N ARG A 137 14.00 -3.70 18.98
CA ARG A 137 12.84 -3.36 18.15
C ARG A 137 13.20 -3.02 16.70
N LYS A 138 14.48 -3.12 16.31
CA LYS A 138 15.02 -2.84 14.97
C LYS A 138 14.85 -1.39 14.52
N TYR A 139 15.02 -0.44 15.45
CA TYR A 139 15.06 0.98 15.13
C TYR A 139 16.51 1.50 15.19
N PRO A 140 16.99 2.22 14.17
CA PRO A 140 18.28 2.87 14.22
C PRO A 140 18.29 3.97 15.28
N LEU A 141 19.44 4.18 15.90
CA LEU A 141 19.65 5.26 16.87
C LEU A 141 19.99 6.55 16.13
N SER A 142 19.58 7.69 16.68
CA SER A 142 19.98 9.00 16.18
C SER A 142 21.45 9.29 16.50
N ASP A 143 22.09 10.14 15.70
CA ASP A 143 23.49 10.52 15.89
C ASP A 143 23.75 11.08 17.30
N LYS A 144 22.82 11.86 17.86
CA LYS A 144 22.93 12.36 19.24
C LYS A 144 22.96 11.24 20.27
N GLN A 145 22.14 10.19 20.08
CA GLN A 145 22.14 9.04 20.97
C GLN A 145 23.44 8.25 20.84
N LEU A 146 23.96 8.11 19.63
CA LEU A 146 25.26 7.48 19.38
C LEU A 146 26.40 8.26 20.06
N THR A 147 26.43 9.60 19.94
CA THR A 147 27.45 10.43 20.58
C THR A 147 27.42 10.32 22.10
N VAL A 148 26.23 10.33 22.70
CA VAL A 148 26.08 10.18 24.16
C VAL A 148 26.48 8.77 24.60
N ALA A 149 26.10 7.74 23.85
CA ALA A 149 26.48 6.37 24.14
C ALA A 149 28.00 6.15 24.03
N ALA A 150 28.64 6.69 22.98
CA ALA A 150 30.09 6.67 22.79
C ALA A 150 30.81 7.24 24.02
N ARG A 151 30.37 8.42 24.47
CA ARG A 151 30.92 9.09 25.65
C ARG A 151 30.75 8.29 26.94
N ILE A 152 29.63 7.60 27.12
CA ILE A 152 29.38 6.76 28.30
C ILE A 152 30.26 5.48 28.24
N LEU A 153 30.44 4.92 27.05
CA LEU A 153 31.20 3.69 26.82
C LEU A 153 32.71 3.92 26.70
N GLY A 154 33.16 5.17 26.58
CA GLY A 154 34.57 5.55 26.48
C GLY A 154 35.18 5.32 25.08
N ILE A 155 34.35 5.38 24.04
CA ILE A 155 34.70 5.19 22.63
C ILE A 155 34.60 6.51 21.87
#